data_AF-A0A0G0IFR2-F1
#
_entry.id   AF-A0A0G0IFR2-F1
#
_cell.length_a   1.000
_cell.length_b   1.000
_cell.length_c   1.000
_cell.angle_alpha   90.00
_cell.angle_beta   90.00
_cell.angle_gamma   90.00
#
_symmetry.space_group_name_H-M   'P 1'
#
loop_
_entity.id
_entity.type
_entity.pdbx_description
1 polymer ?
#
loop_
_entity_poly.entity_id
_entity_poly.type
_entity_poly.pdbx_seq_one_letter_code
_entity_poly.pdbx_strand_id
1 'polypeptide(L)'
;MSAPNKENAMPTLQPQEIIDIKCRSAVKNITSTYESLQKKIAMLEESIATFQTSQSAEKMTSDSQNELFAALCKAKAKMTVDFEKTGTSNRGYFATYSDLVAHAKPFLAAEGIDIIHEPITHGIHDFLKTTVTHSSGQWRSSVCAIRPDLEKGIKSPSQAYAAALTSMKRYVYAAILNLHTGGDKD
;
A
#
# COMPACT_ATOMS: atom_id res chain seq x y z
N MET A 1 -34.91 -18.14 73.37
CA MET A 1 -35.55 -17.05 72.60
C MET A 1 -34.56 -16.59 71.54
N SER A 2 -34.70 -17.08 70.31
CA SER A 2 -33.87 -16.66 69.16
C SER A 2 -34.52 -15.46 68.48
N ALA A 3 -33.76 -14.38 68.30
CA ALA A 3 -34.16 -13.23 67.49
C ALA A 3 -34.04 -13.58 65.99
N PRO A 4 -34.95 -13.11 65.11
CA PRO A 4 -34.86 -13.39 63.69
C PRO A 4 -33.83 -12.48 63.02
N ASN A 5 -33.07 -13.10 62.12
CA ASN A 5 -32.05 -12.49 61.27
C ASN A 5 -32.72 -11.50 60.30
N LYS A 6 -32.35 -10.22 60.34
CA LYS A 6 -32.76 -9.26 59.30
C LYS A 6 -31.91 -9.53 58.05
N GLU A 7 -32.44 -10.34 57.15
CA GLU A 7 -32.02 -10.38 55.76
C GLU A 7 -32.12 -8.96 55.19
N ASN A 8 -30.97 -8.34 54.91
CA ASN A 8 -30.89 -7.10 54.14
C ASN A 8 -31.34 -7.41 52.70
N ALA A 9 -32.65 -7.30 52.45
CA ALA A 9 -33.18 -7.27 51.10
C ALA A 9 -32.59 -6.05 50.38
N MET A 10 -31.77 -6.29 49.35
CA MET A 10 -31.31 -5.20 48.48
C MET A 10 -32.53 -4.52 47.84
N PRO A 11 -32.57 -3.18 47.77
CA PRO A 11 -33.70 -2.48 47.17
C PRO A 11 -33.85 -2.86 45.70
N THR A 12 -35.01 -3.40 45.34
CA THR A 12 -35.41 -3.60 43.94
C THR A 12 -35.72 -2.24 43.32
N LEU A 13 -34.89 -1.82 42.37
CA LEU A 13 -35.07 -0.56 41.63
C LEU A 13 -36.42 -0.54 40.92
N GLN A 14 -37.10 0.60 40.94
CA GLN A 14 -38.36 0.79 40.25
C GLN A 14 -38.12 0.76 38.73
N PRO A 15 -39.07 0.24 37.91
CA PRO A 15 -38.91 0.15 36.46
C PRO A 15 -38.48 1.46 35.77
N GLN A 16 -38.96 2.60 36.28
CA GLN A 16 -38.60 3.92 35.77
C GLN A 16 -37.12 4.28 36.00
N GLU A 17 -36.54 3.87 37.13
CA GLU A 17 -35.13 4.08 37.45
C GLU A 17 -34.22 3.24 36.55
N ILE A 18 -34.65 2.00 36.24
CA ILE A 18 -33.94 1.12 35.29
C ILE A 18 -33.95 1.73 33.88
N ILE A 19 -35.07 2.31 33.45
CA ILE A 19 -35.18 2.99 32.15
C ILE A 19 -34.27 4.22 32.13
N ASP A 20 -34.28 5.06 33.16
CA ASP A 20 -33.42 6.26 33.23
C ASP A 20 -31.93 5.90 33.19
N ILE A 21 -31.51 4.87 33.94
CA ILE A 21 -30.12 4.38 33.93
C ILE A 21 -29.72 3.90 32.52
N LYS A 22 -30.58 3.13 31.85
CA LYS A 22 -30.32 2.65 30.48
C LYS A 22 -30.23 3.80 29.48
N CYS A 23 -31.14 4.77 29.56
CA CYS A 23 -31.13 5.97 28.72
C CYS A 23 -29.84 6.78 28.92
N ARG A 24 -29.44 7.06 30.17
CA ARG A 24 -28.19 7.78 30.47
C ARG A 24 -26.96 7.03 29.97
N SER A 25 -26.91 5.70 30.15
CA SER A 25 -25.82 4.88 29.64
C SER A 25 -25.75 4.90 28.11
N ALA A 26 -26.90 4.83 27.42
CA ALA A 26 -26.96 4.89 25.97
C ALA A 26 -26.49 6.25 25.44
N VAL A 27 -26.96 7.35 26.04
CA VAL A 27 -26.52 8.71 25.70
C VAL A 27 -25.02 8.85 25.89
N LYS A 28 -24.47 8.40 27.03
CA LYS A 28 -23.01 8.46 27.29
C LYS A 28 -22.21 7.70 26.23
N ASN A 29 -22.66 6.50 25.83
CA ASN A 29 -22.01 5.70 24.80
C ASN A 29 -22.06 6.36 23.43
N ILE A 30 -23.19 6.96 23.07
CA ILE A 30 -23.35 7.71 21.81
C ILE A 30 -22.43 8.91 21.80
N THR A 31 -22.40 9.70 22.88
CA THR A 31 -21.52 10.87 23.01
C THR A 31 -20.05 10.47 22.88
N SER A 32 -19.60 9.43 23.58
CA SER A 32 -18.21 8.97 23.47
C SER A 32 -17.86 8.47 22.07
N THR A 33 -18.82 7.83 21.38
CA THR A 33 -18.62 7.36 20.00
C THR A 33 -18.51 8.54 19.04
N TYR A 34 -19.37 9.55 19.20
CA TYR A 34 -19.33 10.78 18.40
C TYR A 34 -18.01 11.52 18.57
N GLU A 35 -17.52 11.68 19.80
CA GLU A 35 -16.20 12.27 20.09
C GLU A 35 -15.06 11.49 19.44
N SER A 36 -15.12 10.15 19.46
CA SER A 36 -14.13 9.31 18.79
C SER A 36 -14.15 9.49 17.27
N LEU A 37 -15.34 9.61 16.66
CA LEU A 37 -15.49 9.84 15.23
C LEU A 37 -15.01 11.24 14.83
N GLN A 38 -15.33 12.27 15.61
CA GLN A 38 -14.84 13.64 15.42
C GLN A 38 -13.30 13.69 15.40
N LYS A 39 -12.63 13.00 16.33
CA LYS A 39 -11.17 12.89 16.33
C LYS A 39 -10.63 12.23 15.06
N LYS A 40 -11.26 11.14 14.59
CA LYS A 40 -10.87 10.46 13.35
C LYS A 40 -11.03 11.35 12.13
N ILE A 41 -12.13 12.11 12.05
CA ILE A 41 -12.36 13.07 10.95
C ILE A 41 -11.26 14.13 10.94
N ALA A 42 -10.95 14.75 12.08
CA ALA A 42 -9.90 15.75 12.17
C ALA A 42 -8.52 15.20 11.74
N MET A 43 -8.17 13.97 12.15
CA MET A 43 -6.92 13.32 11.71
C MET A 43 -6.90 13.05 10.20
N LEU A 44 -8.04 12.69 9.60
CA LEU A 44 -8.15 12.49 8.15
C LEU A 44 -8.03 13.82 7.40
N GLU A 45 -8.64 14.90 7.90
CA GLU A 45 -8.52 16.24 7.32
C GLU A 45 -7.08 16.74 7.35
N GLU A 46 -6.36 16.55 8.46
CA GLU A 46 -4.93 16.86 8.57
C GLU A 46 -4.07 16.02 7.60
N SER A 47 -4.40 14.73 7.46
CA SER A 47 -3.75 13.85 6.50
C SER A 47 -4.00 14.30 5.05
N ILE A 48 -5.21 14.74 4.72
CA ILE A 48 -5.57 15.27 3.39
C ILE A 48 -4.81 16.56 3.10
N ALA A 49 -4.75 17.50 4.05
CA ALA A 49 -4.04 18.76 3.88
C ALA A 49 -2.52 18.53 3.68
N THR A 50 -1.94 17.62 4.46
CA THR A 50 -0.52 17.21 4.32
C THR A 50 -0.26 16.58 2.95
N PHE A 51 -1.19 15.75 2.48
CA PHE A 51 -1.13 15.11 1.17
C PHE A 51 -1.19 16.12 0.02
N GLN A 52 -2.11 17.08 0.08
CA GLN A 52 -2.24 18.14 -0.93
C GLN A 52 -0.99 19.02 -1.01
N THR A 53 -0.39 19.34 0.14
CA THR A 53 0.81 20.18 0.21
C THR A 53 2.05 19.47 -0.34
N SER A 54 2.09 18.14 -0.29
CA SER A 54 3.24 17.36 -0.75
C SER A 54 3.14 16.94 -2.21
N GLN A 55 1.92 16.89 -2.76
CA GLN A 55 1.70 16.62 -4.18
C GLN A 55 2.15 17.77 -5.10
N SER A 56 2.28 19.00 -4.56
CA SER A 56 2.57 20.20 -5.35
C SER A 56 4.06 20.50 -5.56
N ALA A 57 5.00 19.76 -4.94
CA ALA A 57 6.42 20.11 -4.95
C ALA A 57 7.36 19.09 -5.62
N GLU A 58 6.98 17.82 -5.75
CA GLU A 58 7.92 16.82 -6.27
C GLU A 58 7.79 16.67 -7.79
N LYS A 59 8.74 17.26 -8.52
CA LYS A 59 8.85 17.08 -9.97
C LYS A 59 8.96 15.59 -10.27
N MET A 60 8.10 15.05 -11.14
CA MET A 60 8.11 13.63 -11.50
C MET A 60 8.90 13.33 -12.79
N THR A 61 9.45 14.35 -13.44
CA THR A 61 10.15 14.22 -14.71
C THR A 61 11.30 15.22 -14.81
N SER A 62 12.31 14.91 -15.61
CA SER A 62 13.22 15.94 -16.13
C SER A 62 12.48 16.93 -17.06
N ASP A 63 13.12 18.06 -17.37
CA ASP A 63 12.57 19.09 -18.28
C ASP A 63 12.41 18.61 -19.72
N SER A 64 13.21 17.62 -20.13
CA SER A 64 13.14 16.97 -21.45
C SER A 64 13.17 15.46 -21.28
N GLN A 65 12.48 14.74 -22.18
CA GLN A 65 12.33 13.28 -22.13
C GLN A 65 12.60 12.59 -23.47
N ASN A 66 13.02 13.35 -24.49
CA ASN A 66 13.23 12.86 -25.85
C ASN A 66 14.29 11.75 -25.93
N GLU A 67 15.42 11.89 -25.22
CA GLU A 67 16.49 10.89 -25.26
C GLU A 67 16.13 9.65 -24.45
N LEU A 68 15.52 9.85 -23.27
CA LEU A 68 15.02 8.75 -22.46
C LEU A 68 14.01 7.90 -23.25
N PHE A 69 13.05 8.54 -23.93
CA PHE A 69 12.04 7.81 -24.70
C PHE A 69 12.62 7.16 -25.94
N ALA A 70 13.55 7.82 -26.65
CA ALA A 70 14.23 7.22 -27.78
C ALA A 70 15.03 5.97 -27.37
N ALA A 71 15.81 6.06 -26.29
CA ALA A 71 16.56 4.93 -25.72
C ALA A 71 15.62 3.81 -25.27
N LEU A 72 14.52 4.14 -24.59
CA LEU A 72 13.57 3.14 -24.08
C LEU A 72 12.89 2.39 -25.23
N CYS A 73 12.52 3.08 -26.30
CA CYS A 73 12.00 2.45 -27.52
C CYS A 73 13.02 1.49 -28.15
N LYS A 74 14.29 1.89 -28.26
CA LYS A 74 15.35 1.03 -28.80
C LYS A 74 15.60 -0.20 -27.94
N ALA A 75 15.64 -0.03 -26.62
CA ALA A 75 15.81 -1.14 -25.69
C ALA A 75 14.66 -2.14 -25.82
N LYS A 76 13.41 -1.64 -25.76
CA LYS A 76 12.19 -2.47 -25.89
C LYS A 76 12.11 -3.20 -27.22
N ALA A 77 12.50 -2.57 -28.32
CA ALA A 77 12.49 -3.20 -29.64
C ALA A 77 13.41 -4.43 -29.74
N LYS A 78 14.44 -4.52 -28.89
CA LYS A 78 15.36 -5.66 -28.82
C LYS A 78 14.93 -6.71 -27.80
N MET A 79 14.02 -6.39 -26.89
CA MET A 79 13.52 -7.31 -25.87
C MET A 79 12.51 -8.27 -26.46
N THR A 80 12.68 -9.57 -26.20
CA THR A 80 11.63 -10.55 -26.50
C THR A 80 10.52 -10.48 -25.46
N VAL A 81 9.27 -10.73 -25.89
CA VAL A 81 8.11 -10.80 -25.00
C VAL A 81 8.17 -12.07 -24.14
N ASP A 82 8.68 -13.16 -24.71
CA ASP A 82 8.89 -14.42 -24.03
C ASP A 82 10.31 -14.52 -23.47
N PHE A 83 10.41 -14.96 -22.22
CA PHE A 83 11.64 -15.18 -21.47
C PHE A 83 11.37 -16.20 -20.36
N GLU A 84 12.44 -16.69 -19.73
CA GLU A 84 12.36 -17.72 -18.69
C GLU A 84 11.60 -17.21 -17.45
N LYS A 85 10.74 -18.06 -16.90
CA LYS A 85 9.90 -17.76 -15.72
C LYS A 85 10.15 -18.81 -14.65
N THR A 86 10.71 -18.40 -13.52
CA THR A 86 11.11 -19.31 -12.44
C THR A 86 10.07 -19.40 -11.32
N GLY A 87 9.14 -18.44 -11.25
CA GLY A 87 8.10 -18.40 -10.23
C GLY A 87 7.00 -19.43 -10.48
N THR A 88 6.50 -20.08 -9.43
CA THR A 88 5.43 -21.10 -9.51
C THR A 88 4.24 -20.74 -8.63
N SER A 89 3.03 -20.91 -9.15
CA SER A 89 1.78 -20.72 -8.41
C SER A 89 0.74 -21.77 -8.80
N ASN A 90 -0.39 -21.80 -8.10
CA ASN A 90 -1.55 -22.61 -8.46
C ASN A 90 -2.13 -22.27 -9.86
N ARG A 91 -1.68 -21.17 -10.48
CA ARG A 91 -2.08 -20.72 -11.82
C ARG A 91 -1.00 -20.94 -12.88
N GLY A 92 0.07 -21.67 -12.55
CA GLY A 92 1.19 -21.94 -13.45
C GLY A 92 2.42 -21.08 -13.14
N TYR A 93 3.28 -20.93 -14.14
CA TYR A 93 4.55 -20.20 -14.02
C TYR A 93 4.35 -18.69 -14.18
N PHE A 94 5.10 -17.91 -13.41
CA PHE A 94 5.15 -16.47 -13.51
C PHE A 94 6.58 -15.96 -13.43
N ALA A 95 6.85 -14.82 -14.08
CA ALA A 95 8.13 -14.13 -14.00
C ALA A 95 8.32 -13.54 -12.61
N THR A 96 9.40 -13.88 -11.90
CA THR A 96 9.79 -13.19 -10.67
C THR A 96 10.37 -11.80 -10.98
N TYR A 97 10.55 -10.96 -9.96
CA TYR A 97 11.27 -9.69 -10.15
C TYR A 97 12.69 -9.92 -10.68
N SER A 98 13.37 -10.94 -10.17
CA SER A 98 14.71 -11.33 -10.64
C SER A 98 14.72 -11.76 -12.10
N ASP A 99 13.71 -12.53 -12.55
CA ASP A 99 13.59 -12.96 -13.94
C ASP A 99 13.47 -11.73 -14.87
N LEU A 100 12.60 -10.77 -14.50
CA LEU A 100 12.40 -9.55 -15.27
C LEU A 100 13.68 -8.70 -15.36
N VAL A 101 14.40 -8.55 -14.24
CA VAL A 101 15.65 -7.79 -14.20
C VAL A 101 16.72 -8.49 -15.02
N ALA A 102 16.89 -9.81 -14.85
CA ALA A 102 17.88 -10.58 -15.60
C ALA A 102 17.65 -10.50 -17.12
N HIS A 103 16.37 -10.57 -17.55
CA HIS A 103 15.99 -10.43 -18.95
C HIS A 103 16.23 -9.02 -19.48
N ALA A 104 15.73 -7.99 -18.79
CA ALA A 104 15.73 -6.62 -19.33
C ALA A 104 17.06 -5.87 -19.19
N LYS A 105 17.83 -6.13 -18.12
CA LYS A 105 19.05 -5.41 -17.78
C LYS A 105 20.07 -5.28 -18.93
N PRO A 106 20.40 -6.33 -19.73
CA PRO A 106 21.35 -6.16 -20.83
C PRO A 106 20.87 -5.17 -21.90
N PHE A 107 19.58 -5.17 -22.22
CA PHE A 107 19.01 -4.27 -23.23
C PHE A 107 18.91 -2.82 -22.72
N LEU A 108 18.56 -2.64 -21.44
CA LEU A 108 18.50 -1.33 -20.81
C LEU A 108 19.91 -0.72 -20.68
N ALA A 109 20.88 -1.49 -20.20
CA ALA A 109 22.25 -1.03 -20.04
C ALA A 109 22.89 -0.63 -21.37
N ALA A 110 22.58 -1.34 -22.46
CA ALA A 110 23.08 -1.03 -23.80
C ALA A 110 22.59 0.34 -24.32
N GLU A 111 21.44 0.83 -23.85
CA GLU A 111 20.89 2.14 -24.19
C GLU A 111 21.06 3.14 -23.03
N GLY A 112 21.90 2.84 -22.04
CA GLY A 112 22.19 3.73 -20.90
C GLY A 112 21.00 3.98 -19.98
N ILE A 113 20.08 3.02 -19.85
CA ILE A 113 18.89 3.10 -18.99
C ILE A 113 19.09 2.31 -17.70
N ASP A 114 18.60 2.86 -16.59
CA ASP A 114 18.45 2.15 -15.32
C ASP A 114 17.05 2.40 -14.71
N ILE A 115 16.61 1.50 -13.83
CA ILE A 115 15.32 1.58 -13.12
C ILE A 115 15.56 1.43 -11.62
N ILE A 116 15.25 2.48 -10.88
CA ILE A 116 15.45 2.58 -9.44
C ILE A 116 14.09 2.46 -8.74
N HIS A 117 14.01 1.64 -7.70
CA HIS A 117 12.84 1.53 -6.84
C HIS A 117 13.16 1.97 -5.41
N GLU A 118 12.47 2.99 -4.93
CA GLU A 118 12.66 3.59 -3.63
C GLU A 118 11.35 3.54 -2.82
N PRO A 119 11.30 2.77 -1.72
CA PRO A 119 10.20 2.89 -0.77
C PRO A 119 10.26 4.26 -0.11
N ILE A 120 9.18 5.02 -0.21
CA ILE A 120 9.02 6.33 0.42
C ILE A 120 7.81 6.31 1.33
N THR A 121 7.85 7.08 2.42
CA THR A 121 6.70 7.25 3.31
C THR A 121 6.16 8.64 3.13
N HIS A 122 4.85 8.75 2.92
CA HIS A 122 4.17 10.03 2.82
C HIS A 122 2.93 10.03 3.71
N GLY A 123 2.99 10.83 4.78
CA GLY A 123 2.01 10.80 5.86
C GLY A 123 2.01 9.44 6.57
N ILE A 124 0.85 8.79 6.63
CA ILE A 124 0.66 7.47 7.26
C ILE A 124 0.77 6.29 6.27
N HIS A 125 1.10 6.57 5.01
CA HIS A 125 1.09 5.58 3.94
C HIS A 125 2.48 5.41 3.33
N ASP A 126 2.84 4.16 3.07
CA ASP A 126 4.05 3.82 2.35
C ASP A 126 3.75 3.68 0.85
N PHE A 127 4.68 4.17 0.04
CA PHE A 127 4.62 4.15 -1.41
C PHE A 127 5.92 3.61 -1.99
N LEU A 128 5.85 3.10 -3.21
CA LEU A 128 6.99 2.74 -4.02
C LEU A 128 7.16 3.80 -5.11
N LYS A 129 8.21 4.60 -4.99
CA LYS A 129 8.67 5.47 -6.07
C LYS A 129 9.53 4.66 -7.02
N THR A 130 9.23 4.74 -8.31
CA THR A 130 10.02 4.10 -9.35
C THR A 130 10.50 5.13 -10.34
N THR A 131 11.81 5.21 -10.51
CA THR A 131 12.47 6.19 -11.39
C THR A 131 13.18 5.47 -12.52
N VAL A 132 12.81 5.78 -13.76
CA VAL A 132 13.56 5.38 -14.95
C VAL A 132 14.54 6.50 -15.28
N THR A 133 15.83 6.18 -15.34
CA THR A 133 16.91 7.14 -15.60
C THR A 133 17.62 6.79 -16.91
N HIS A 134 18.10 7.81 -17.62
CA HIS A 134 18.94 7.66 -18.80
C HIS A 134 20.29 8.38 -18.60
N SER A 135 21.33 7.86 -19.25
CA SER A 135 22.71 8.38 -19.18
C SER A 135 22.87 9.88 -19.49
N SER A 136 21.93 10.49 -20.21
CA SER A 136 21.92 11.94 -20.46
C SER A 136 21.37 12.80 -19.33
N GLY A 137 20.98 12.18 -18.22
CA GLY A 137 20.37 12.87 -17.08
C GLY A 137 18.86 13.08 -17.22
N GLN A 138 18.23 12.60 -18.30
CA GLN A 138 16.78 12.57 -18.41
C GLN A 138 16.18 11.44 -17.56
N TRP A 139 15.05 11.71 -16.92
CA TRP A 139 14.41 10.75 -16.03
C TRP A 139 12.89 10.94 -15.95
N ARG A 140 12.22 9.88 -15.49
CA ARG A 140 10.79 9.87 -15.21
C ARG A 140 10.51 9.01 -13.98
N SER A 141 9.78 9.57 -13.04
CA SER A 141 9.34 8.91 -11.82
C SER A 141 7.84 8.62 -11.87
N SER A 142 7.43 7.57 -11.18
CA SER A 142 6.04 7.28 -10.82
C SER A 142 5.99 6.78 -9.39
N VAL A 143 4.81 6.89 -8.77
CA VAL A 143 4.60 6.46 -7.40
C VAL A 143 3.37 5.56 -7.34
N CYS A 144 3.45 4.47 -6.57
CA CYS A 144 2.30 3.59 -6.32
C CYS A 144 2.22 3.19 -4.84
N ALA A 145 1.01 3.08 -4.30
CA ALA A 145 0.80 2.79 -2.88
C ALA A 145 1.16 1.33 -2.52
N ILE A 146 1.89 1.14 -1.42
CA ILE A 146 2.24 -0.18 -0.90
C ILE A 146 1.07 -0.73 -0.08
N ARG A 147 0.54 -1.88 -0.51
CA ARG A 147 -0.63 -2.53 0.09
C ARG A 147 -0.24 -3.88 0.69
N PRO A 148 0.28 -3.91 1.92
CA PRO A 148 0.56 -5.17 2.61
C PRO A 148 -0.75 -5.88 2.97
N ASP A 149 -0.77 -7.19 2.74
CA ASP A 149 -1.83 -8.05 3.23
C ASP A 149 -1.54 -8.43 4.69
N LEU A 150 -2.28 -7.79 5.61
CA LEU A 150 -2.14 -7.94 7.05
C LEU A 150 -3.14 -8.94 7.64
N GLU A 151 -3.66 -9.89 6.84
CA GLU A 151 -4.55 -10.94 7.33
C GLU A 151 -3.99 -11.62 8.60
N LYS A 152 -4.85 -11.72 9.62
CA LYS A 152 -4.46 -12.16 10.97
C LYS A 152 -4.00 -13.62 10.94
N GLY A 153 -2.70 -13.83 11.15
CA GLY A 153 -2.14 -15.12 11.58
C GLY A 153 -1.23 -15.86 10.59
N ILE A 154 -1.09 -15.39 9.33
CA ILE A 154 -0.26 -16.10 8.33
C ILE A 154 1.14 -15.50 8.22
N LYS A 155 1.28 -14.18 8.34
CA LYS A 155 2.58 -13.47 8.22
C LYS A 155 2.70 -12.39 9.28
N SER A 156 3.93 -12.17 9.77
CA SER A 156 4.22 -10.97 10.57
C SER A 156 4.08 -9.70 9.70
N PRO A 157 3.77 -8.52 10.28
CA PRO A 157 3.61 -7.29 9.52
C PRO A 157 4.80 -6.94 8.62
N SER A 158 6.03 -7.21 9.07
CA SER A 158 7.25 -6.99 8.29
C SER A 158 7.36 -7.92 7.08
N GLN A 159 6.97 -9.20 7.23
CA GLN A 159 6.94 -10.16 6.13
C GLN A 159 5.85 -9.84 5.11
N ALA A 160 4.67 -9.40 5.58
CA ALA A 160 3.59 -8.94 4.72
C ALA A 160 4.03 -7.73 3.86
N TYR A 161 4.70 -6.77 4.49
CA TYR A 161 5.27 -5.60 3.80
C TYR A 161 6.32 -5.98 2.76
N ALA A 162 7.29 -6.83 3.13
CA ALA A 162 8.33 -7.27 2.19
C ALA A 162 7.74 -8.03 0.98
N ALA A 163 6.71 -8.85 1.19
CA ALA A 163 6.01 -9.56 0.13
C ALA A 163 5.26 -8.60 -0.82
N ALA A 164 4.57 -7.60 -0.27
CA ALA A 164 3.90 -6.57 -1.06
C ALA A 164 4.88 -5.73 -1.87
N LEU A 165 5.98 -5.29 -1.26
CA LEU A 165 7.03 -4.52 -1.92
C LEU A 165 7.64 -5.29 -3.10
N THR A 166 7.94 -6.58 -2.91
CA THR A 166 8.50 -7.45 -3.96
C THR A 166 7.52 -7.62 -5.12
N SER A 167 6.24 -7.81 -4.81
CA SER A 167 5.19 -7.94 -5.82
C SER A 167 5.02 -6.65 -6.62
N MET A 168 5.04 -5.49 -5.95
CA MET A 168 4.91 -4.20 -6.63
C MET A 168 6.09 -3.88 -7.51
N LYS A 169 7.33 -4.13 -7.06
CA LYS A 169 8.53 -3.98 -7.91
C LYS A 169 8.36 -4.76 -9.20
N ARG A 170 7.93 -6.03 -9.10
CA ARG A 170 7.64 -6.87 -10.27
C ARG A 170 6.60 -6.25 -11.20
N TYR A 171 5.44 -5.86 -10.70
CA TYR A 171 4.36 -5.33 -11.54
C TYR A 171 4.72 -3.97 -12.17
N VAL A 172 5.34 -3.06 -11.42
CA VAL A 172 5.74 -1.76 -11.95
C VAL A 172 6.85 -1.92 -12.99
N TYR A 173 7.84 -2.77 -12.73
CA TYR A 173 8.93 -3.03 -13.67
C TYR A 173 8.41 -3.64 -14.98
N ALA A 174 7.51 -4.64 -14.88
CA ALA A 174 6.85 -5.22 -16.06
C ALA A 174 6.01 -4.20 -16.83
N ALA A 175 5.25 -3.35 -16.12
CA ALA A 175 4.41 -2.31 -16.74
C ALA A 175 5.25 -1.23 -17.45
N ILE A 176 6.37 -0.79 -16.86
CA ILE A 176 7.28 0.17 -17.51
C ILE A 176 7.83 -0.42 -18.80
N LEU A 177 8.16 -1.71 -18.81
CA LEU A 177 8.83 -2.36 -19.93
C LEU A 177 7.88 -3.04 -20.94
N ASN A 178 6.59 -3.11 -20.66
CA ASN A 178 5.59 -3.87 -21.42
C ASN A 178 5.93 -5.38 -21.51
N LEU A 179 6.41 -5.96 -20.40
CA LEU A 179 6.73 -7.38 -20.32
C LEU A 179 5.56 -8.17 -19.72
N HIS A 180 5.31 -9.37 -20.24
CA HIS A 180 4.27 -10.24 -19.71
C HIS A 180 4.78 -11.07 -18.53
N THR A 181 4.11 -11.01 -17.38
CA THR A 181 4.54 -11.73 -16.18
C THR A 181 4.06 -13.18 -16.11
N GLY A 182 3.22 -13.65 -17.04
CA GLY A 182 2.56 -14.96 -16.92
C GLY A 182 1.46 -14.99 -15.86
N GLY A 183 0.71 -16.09 -15.83
CA GLY A 183 -0.33 -16.35 -14.83
C GLY A 183 -1.74 -15.86 -15.19
N ASP A 184 -1.90 -15.19 -16.33
CA ASP A 184 -3.21 -14.96 -16.94
C ASP A 184 -3.64 -16.26 -17.63
N LYS A 185 -4.63 -16.93 -17.06
CA LYS A 185 -5.41 -17.92 -17.81
C LYS A 185 -6.41 -17.13 -18.63
N ASP A 186 -6.30 -17.19 -19.95
CA ASP A 186 -7.51 -17.21 -20.77
C ASP A 186 -8.33 -18.47 -20.42
#